data_AF-A0A1Y2FXQ4-F1
#
_entry.id   AF-A0A1Y2FXQ4-F1
#
_cell.length_a   1.000
_cell.length_b   1.000
_cell.length_c   1.000
_cell.angle_alpha   90.00
_cell.angle_beta   90.00
_cell.angle_gamma   90.00
#
_symmetry.space_group_name_H-M   'P 1'
#
loop_
_entity.id
_entity.type
_entity.pdbx_description
1 polymer ?
#
loop_
_entity_poly.entity_id
_entity_poly.type
_entity_poly.pdbx_seq_one_letter_code
_entity_poly.pdbx_strand_id
1 'polypeptide(L)'
;MLCNNNVRTGGFGPMANSHLTTCFVDVILLPLPTWLLLLFGLPFLVISSRHHIPSPRSCARLPFRILASIYTVLVVALLAMQVLEIVRLALSDSGVGLTPFEVVGTLVVFALLWARAKGRMGEKKVGGVLVVYWALLLAFQAAKVDTLVVVEKAAKAMGDKGPSKYPNSDKSLDNYVILGLYAVFFIYEGIRLLRKKQTTPLASESMGMNEPMMSKEGTRRTEA
;
A
#
# COMPACT_ATOMS: atom_id res chain seq x y z
N MET A 1 4.59 25.92 -2.98
CA MET A 1 5.46 26.53 -1.95
C MET A 1 6.43 25.46 -1.50
N LEU A 2 7.53 25.31 -2.25
CA LEU A 2 8.64 24.42 -1.89
C LEU A 2 9.40 25.08 -0.74
N CYS A 3 9.77 24.29 0.28
CA CYS A 3 10.55 24.63 1.47
C CYS A 3 11.09 26.07 1.46
N ASN A 4 10.33 27.02 2.03
CA ASN A 4 10.72 28.42 2.01
C ASN A 4 11.85 28.64 3.04
N ASN A 5 12.98 29.14 2.56
CA ASN A 5 14.28 29.30 3.23
C ASN A 5 14.30 30.33 4.37
N ASN A 6 13.24 30.49 5.15
CA ASN A 6 13.23 31.44 6.25
C ASN A 6 13.74 30.79 7.55
N VAL A 7 15.01 30.34 7.54
CA VAL A 7 15.77 30.16 8.79
C VAL A 7 16.90 31.18 8.80
N ARG A 8 16.62 32.24 9.56
CA ARG A 8 17.56 33.12 10.25
C ARG A 8 18.98 32.56 10.32
N THR A 9 19.88 33.26 9.65
CA THR A 9 21.31 33.27 9.91
C THR A 9 21.59 33.35 11.41
N GLY A 10 22.15 32.28 11.98
CA GLY A 10 22.52 32.26 13.39
C GLY A 10 23.08 30.91 13.84
N GLY A 11 24.21 30.49 13.27
CA GLY A 11 25.02 29.40 13.81
C GLY A 11 25.25 28.24 12.84
N PHE A 12 26.48 28.14 12.33
CA PHE A 12 26.99 26.94 11.68
C PHE A 12 27.07 25.79 12.69
N GLY A 13 26.01 24.98 12.75
CA GLY A 13 26.03 23.64 13.35
C GLY A 13 25.68 22.59 12.28
N PRO A 14 25.90 21.29 12.53
CA PRO A 14 25.71 20.19 11.56
C PRO A 14 24.23 19.94 11.13
N MET A 15 23.32 20.87 11.44
CA MET A 15 21.87 20.80 11.18
C MET A 15 21.47 21.20 9.75
N ALA A 16 22.37 21.79 8.96
CA ALA A 16 22.08 22.18 7.57
C ALA A 16 21.70 20.98 6.68
N ASN A 17 22.18 19.77 7.02
CA ASN A 17 21.91 18.56 6.27
C ASN A 17 20.52 17.95 6.59
N SER A 18 19.97 18.20 7.78
CA SER A 18 18.71 17.61 8.24
C SER A 18 17.47 18.22 7.58
N HIS A 19 17.56 19.51 7.21
CA HIS A 19 16.48 20.20 6.49
C HIS A 19 16.41 19.81 5.01
N LEU A 20 17.57 19.52 4.40
CA LEU A 20 17.65 19.01 3.03
C LEU A 20 17.06 17.60 2.92
N THR A 21 17.30 16.74 3.92
CA THR A 21 16.77 15.38 3.94
C THR A 21 15.26 15.35 4.09
N THR A 22 14.65 16.19 4.94
CA THR A 22 13.18 16.22 5.09
C THR A 22 12.48 16.70 3.82
N CYS A 23 12.99 17.75 3.17
CA CYS A 23 12.41 18.23 1.90
C CYS A 23 12.59 17.21 0.77
N PHE A 24 13.74 16.53 0.69
CA PHE A 24 13.95 15.46 -0.28
C PHE A 24 13.02 14.27 -0.04
N VAL A 25 12.85 13.86 1.22
CA VAL A 25 11.94 12.77 1.60
C VAL A 25 10.51 13.11 1.22
N ASP A 26 10.05 14.32 1.53
CA ASP A 26 8.67 14.74 1.27
C ASP A 26 8.36 15.01 -0.22
N VAL A 27 9.37 15.39 -1.02
CA VAL A 27 9.21 15.75 -2.44
C VAL A 27 9.48 14.58 -3.37
N ILE A 28 10.43 13.70 -3.06
CA ILE A 28 10.86 12.63 -3.98
C ILE A 28 10.43 11.27 -3.46
N LEU A 29 10.61 11.01 -2.16
CA LEU A 29 10.40 9.68 -1.59
C LEU A 29 8.90 9.38 -1.38
N LEU A 30 8.16 10.30 -0.76
CA LEU A 30 6.73 10.13 -0.47
C LEU A 30 5.82 9.97 -1.71
N PRO A 31 5.98 10.71 -2.83
CA PRO A 31 5.11 10.53 -3.97
C PRO A 31 5.47 9.30 -4.81
N LEU A 32 6.66 8.71 -4.64
CA LEU A 32 7.17 7.61 -5.47
C LEU A 32 6.24 6.38 -5.50
N PRO A 33 5.68 5.88 -4.37
CA PRO A 33 4.72 4.78 -4.38
C PRO A 33 3.48 5.10 -5.21
N THR A 34 2.98 6.34 -5.13
CA THR A 34 1.82 6.78 -5.90
C THR A 34 2.14 6.88 -7.39
N TRP A 35 3.33 7.40 -7.76
CA TRP A 35 3.78 7.39 -9.15
C TRP A 35 3.87 5.98 -9.71
N LEU A 36 4.44 5.04 -8.94
CA LEU A 36 4.52 3.65 -9.35
C LEU A 36 3.14 3.01 -9.51
N LEU A 37 2.21 3.32 -8.60
CA LEU A 37 0.83 2.86 -8.68
C LEU A 37 0.12 3.42 -9.93
N LEU A 38 0.27 4.70 -10.22
CA LEU A 38 -0.39 5.37 -11.34
C LEU A 38 0.20 4.99 -12.70
N LEU A 39 1.53 4.95 -12.83
CA LEU A 39 2.21 4.72 -14.10
C LEU A 39 2.36 3.25 -14.46
N PHE A 40 2.52 2.37 -13.47
CA PHE A 40 2.74 0.94 -13.73
C PHE A 40 1.58 0.09 -13.21
N GLY A 41 1.14 0.31 -11.97
CA GLY A 41 0.09 -0.49 -11.33
C GLY A 41 -1.25 -0.42 -12.08
N LEU A 42 -1.76 0.79 -12.32
CA LEU A 42 -3.04 1.02 -12.98
C LEU A 42 -3.08 0.49 -14.41
N PRO A 43 -2.12 0.84 -15.30
CA PRO A 43 -2.10 0.31 -16.66
C PRO A 43 -1.98 -1.21 -16.69
N PHE A 44 -1.13 -1.79 -15.83
CA PHE A 44 -1.01 -3.24 -15.68
C PHE A 44 -2.34 -3.90 -15.31
N LEU A 45 -3.09 -3.30 -14.37
CA LEU A 45 -4.41 -3.78 -13.96
C LEU A 45 -5.46 -3.63 -15.07
N VAL A 46 -5.46 -2.50 -15.79
CA VAL A 46 -6.38 -2.26 -16.91
C VAL A 46 -6.14 -3.27 -18.04
N ILE A 47 -4.90 -3.44 -18.49
CA ILE A 47 -4.55 -4.44 -19.52
C ILE A 47 -4.92 -5.84 -19.05
N SER A 48 -4.57 -6.17 -17.81
CA SER A 48 -4.88 -7.46 -17.20
C SER A 48 -6.37 -7.73 -17.04
N SER A 49 -7.20 -6.69 -16.90
CA SER A 49 -8.64 -6.82 -16.69
C SER A 49 -9.39 -7.17 -17.97
N ARG A 50 -8.86 -6.78 -19.14
CA ARG A 50 -9.46 -7.11 -20.46
C ARG A 50 -9.52 -8.62 -20.74
N HIS A 51 -8.63 -9.39 -20.13
CA HIS A 51 -8.58 -10.85 -20.28
C HIS A 51 -9.32 -11.60 -19.16
N HIS A 52 -9.99 -10.91 -18.24
CA HIS A 52 -10.59 -11.55 -17.08
C HIS A 52 -12.04 -11.97 -17.35
N ILE A 53 -12.24 -13.27 -17.58
CA ILE A 53 -13.58 -13.88 -17.58
C ILE A 53 -14.13 -13.78 -16.14
N PRO A 54 -15.35 -13.24 -15.93
CA PRO A 54 -15.91 -13.08 -14.59
C PRO A 54 -15.99 -14.44 -13.90
N SER A 55 -15.25 -14.58 -12.79
CA SER A 55 -15.31 -15.79 -11.98
C SER A 55 -16.64 -15.82 -11.21
N PRO A 56 -17.32 -16.98 -11.14
CA PRO A 56 -18.55 -17.09 -10.37
C PRO A 56 -18.29 -16.69 -8.91
N ARG A 57 -19.18 -15.84 -8.38
CA ARG A 57 -19.10 -15.30 -7.02
C ARG A 57 -19.06 -16.47 -6.03
N SER A 58 -17.87 -16.86 -5.58
CA SER A 58 -17.76 -17.76 -4.43
C SER A 58 -18.43 -17.07 -3.25
N CYS A 59 -19.43 -17.74 -2.68
CA CYS A 59 -20.13 -17.33 -1.47
C CYS A 59 -19.10 -17.11 -0.35
N ALA A 60 -18.64 -15.87 -0.18
CA ALA A 60 -17.69 -15.53 0.85
C ALA A 60 -18.35 -15.73 2.21
N ARG A 61 -17.78 -16.63 3.03
CA ARG A 61 -18.18 -16.88 4.42
C ARG A 61 -18.29 -15.56 5.17
N LEU A 62 -19.34 -15.40 5.99
CA LEU A 62 -19.64 -14.22 6.81
C LEU A 62 -18.42 -13.45 7.39
N PRO A 63 -17.41 -14.11 8.00
CA PRO A 63 -16.25 -13.40 8.57
C PRO A 63 -15.45 -12.59 7.54
N PHE A 64 -15.42 -12.99 6.27
CA PHE A 64 -14.71 -12.25 5.24
C PHE A 64 -15.41 -10.94 4.85
N ARG A 65 -16.74 -10.86 5.00
CA ARG A 65 -17.50 -9.64 4.73
C ARG A 65 -17.26 -8.58 5.80
N ILE A 66 -17.29 -8.99 7.07
CA ILE A 66 -17.00 -8.10 8.21
C ILE A 66 -15.58 -7.56 8.09
N LEU A 67 -14.61 -8.45 7.83
CA LEU A 67 -13.21 -8.06 7.73
C LEU A 67 -12.95 -7.13 6.53
N ALA A 68 -13.63 -7.32 5.40
CA ALA A 68 -13.57 -6.40 4.28
C ALA A 68 -14.19 -5.04 4.61
N SER A 69 -15.32 -5.02 5.35
CA SER A 69 -15.96 -3.79 5.79
C SER A 69 -15.06 -2.99 6.74
N ILE A 70 -14.47 -3.65 7.74
CA ILE A 70 -13.52 -3.03 8.67
C ILE A 70 -12.33 -2.45 7.90
N TYR A 71 -11.78 -3.21 6.95
CA TYR A 71 -10.68 -2.74 6.11
C TYR A 71 -11.06 -1.49 5.30
N THR A 72 -12.25 -1.44 4.70
CA THR A 72 -12.71 -0.23 3.99
C THR A 72 -12.86 0.97 4.93
N VAL A 73 -13.42 0.77 6.12
CA VAL A 73 -13.53 1.84 7.13
C VAL A 73 -12.16 2.36 7.55
N LEU A 74 -11.19 1.47 7.76
CA LEU A 74 -9.81 1.87 8.08
C LEU A 74 -9.16 2.68 6.95
N VAL A 75 -9.41 2.35 5.68
CA VAL A 75 -8.91 3.14 4.53
C VAL A 75 -9.56 4.53 4.50
N VAL A 76 -10.84 4.65 4.83
CA VAL A 76 -11.49 5.97 4.96
C VAL A 76 -10.91 6.76 6.13
N ALA A 77 -10.65 6.10 7.26
CA ALA A 77 -10.01 6.72 8.42
C ALA A 77 -8.58 7.19 8.10
N LEU A 78 -7.81 6.41 7.34
CA LEU A 78 -6.51 6.81 6.82
C LEU A 78 -6.60 8.10 5.98
N LEU A 79 -7.59 8.19 5.08
CA LEU A 79 -7.79 9.37 4.26
C LEU A 79 -8.09 10.60 5.12
N ALA A 80 -8.92 10.45 6.16
CA ALA A 80 -9.17 11.53 7.12
C ALA A 80 -7.89 11.93 7.87
N MET A 81 -7.06 10.98 8.30
CA MET A 81 -5.77 11.26 8.96
C MET A 81 -4.81 12.02 8.04
N GLN A 82 -4.70 11.65 6.77
CA GLN A 82 -3.87 12.37 5.80
C GLN A 82 -4.37 13.81 5.58
N VAL A 83 -5.69 14.03 5.54
CA VAL A 83 -6.27 15.38 5.45
C VAL A 83 -5.95 16.20 6.71
N LEU A 84 -6.07 15.60 7.91
CA LEU A 84 -5.68 16.26 9.15
C LEU A 84 -4.20 16.64 9.17
N GLU A 85 -3.33 15.78 8.64
CA GLU A 85 -1.90 16.08 8.50
C GLU A 85 -1.67 17.29 7.58
N ILE A 86 -2.31 17.33 6.41
CA ILE A 86 -2.19 18.46 5.47
C ILE A 86 -2.68 19.76 6.11
N VAL A 87 -3.81 19.72 6.80
CA VAL A 87 -4.36 20.90 7.51
C VAL A 87 -3.38 21.35 8.60
N ARG A 88 -2.82 20.43 9.40
CA ARG A 88 -1.84 20.78 10.44
C ARG A 88 -0.55 21.35 9.85
N LEU A 89 -0.07 20.82 8.73
CA LEU A 89 1.09 21.35 8.02
C LEU A 89 0.82 22.77 7.51
N ALA A 90 -0.35 22.99 6.89
CA ALA A 90 -0.76 24.29 6.39
C ALA A 90 -0.90 25.33 7.51
N LEU A 91 -1.41 24.94 8.68
CA LEU A 91 -1.55 25.83 9.85
C LEU A 91 -0.21 26.16 10.52
N SER A 92 0.82 25.33 10.34
CA SER A 92 2.13 25.49 10.95
C SER A 92 3.11 26.29 10.07
N ASP A 93 2.63 26.93 8.99
CA ASP A 93 3.43 27.58 7.93
C ASP A 93 4.56 26.69 7.37
N SER A 94 4.45 25.39 7.61
CA SER A 94 5.37 24.38 7.09
C SER A 94 4.91 24.08 5.68
N GLY A 95 5.77 24.25 4.70
CA GLY A 95 5.42 24.04 3.29
C GLY A 95 4.67 22.73 3.10
N VAL A 96 3.46 22.82 2.52
CA VAL A 96 2.70 21.65 2.09
C VAL A 96 3.44 21.11 0.88
N GLY A 97 4.28 20.11 1.09
CA GLY A 97 5.07 19.46 0.05
C GLY A 97 4.19 18.66 -0.92
N LEU A 98 4.66 17.49 -1.32
CA LEU A 98 3.87 16.56 -2.16
C LEU A 98 2.98 15.62 -1.33
N THR A 99 2.77 15.88 -0.05
CA THR A 99 1.83 15.15 0.81
C THR A 99 0.41 15.02 0.23
N PRO A 100 -0.18 16.03 -0.44
CA PRO A 100 -1.48 15.88 -1.11
C PRO A 100 -1.49 14.81 -2.20
N PHE A 101 -0.33 14.46 -2.77
CA PHE A 101 -0.22 13.41 -3.78
C PHE A 101 -0.39 12.01 -3.17
N GLU A 102 -0.05 11.83 -1.89
CA GLU A 102 -0.32 10.59 -1.16
C GLU A 102 -1.83 10.34 -0.98
N VAL A 103 -2.61 11.41 -0.79
CA VAL A 103 -4.08 11.37 -0.78
C VAL A 103 -4.62 10.87 -2.12
N VAL A 104 -4.04 11.32 -3.24
CA VAL A 104 -4.41 10.85 -4.58
C VAL A 104 -4.18 9.34 -4.72
N GLY A 105 -3.03 8.83 -4.25
CA GLY A 105 -2.74 7.39 -4.25
C GLY A 105 -3.75 6.60 -3.42
N THR A 106 -4.10 7.11 -2.23
CA THR A 106 -5.09 6.50 -1.34
C THR A 106 -6.50 6.50 -1.95
N LEU A 107 -6.88 7.58 -2.66
CA LEU A 107 -8.14 7.64 -3.43
C LEU A 107 -8.19 6.59 -4.55
N VAL A 108 -7.07 6.39 -5.25
CA VAL A 108 -6.96 5.34 -6.27
C VAL A 108 -7.11 3.97 -5.64
N VAL A 109 -6.47 3.71 -4.49
CA VAL A 109 -6.67 2.46 -3.73
C VAL A 109 -8.12 2.27 -3.35
N PHE A 110 -8.80 3.31 -2.85
CA PHE A 110 -10.22 3.24 -2.54
C PHE A 110 -11.05 2.87 -3.79
N ALA A 111 -10.77 3.48 -4.94
CA ALA A 111 -11.42 3.14 -6.20
C ALA A 111 -11.13 1.69 -6.65
N LEU A 112 -9.90 1.19 -6.46
CA LEU A 112 -9.53 -0.19 -6.75
C LEU A 112 -10.27 -1.18 -5.82
N LEU A 113 -10.43 -0.86 -4.54
CA LEU A 113 -11.22 -1.66 -3.60
C LEU A 113 -12.69 -1.69 -3.99
N TRP A 114 -13.23 -0.56 -4.43
CA TRP A 114 -14.59 -0.48 -4.94
C TRP A 114 -14.77 -1.30 -6.23
N ALA A 115 -13.83 -1.22 -7.17
CA ALA A 115 -13.82 -2.02 -8.40
C ALA A 115 -13.71 -3.52 -8.09
N ARG A 116 -12.90 -3.90 -7.09
CA ARG A 116 -12.77 -5.26 -6.58
C ARG A 116 -14.07 -5.74 -5.95
N ALA A 117 -14.75 -4.92 -5.14
CA ALA A 117 -16.04 -5.26 -4.54
C ALA A 117 -17.14 -5.50 -5.58
N LYS A 118 -17.11 -4.74 -6.69
CA LYS A 118 -18.00 -4.96 -7.85
C LYS A 118 -17.61 -6.15 -8.73
N GLY A 119 -16.49 -6.81 -8.47
CA GLY A 119 -15.99 -7.95 -9.26
C GLY A 119 -15.46 -7.56 -10.65
N ARG A 120 -15.10 -6.30 -10.87
CA ARG A 120 -14.65 -5.79 -12.18
C ARG A 120 -13.17 -6.08 -12.48
N MET A 121 -12.39 -6.44 -11.47
CA MET A 121 -10.94 -6.65 -11.59
C MET A 121 -10.51 -7.95 -10.92
N GLY A 122 -9.46 -8.56 -11.47
CA GLY A 122 -8.91 -9.82 -10.98
C GLY A 122 -8.37 -9.70 -9.56
N GLU A 123 -9.00 -10.40 -8.62
CA GLU A 123 -8.79 -10.23 -7.18
C GLU A 123 -7.33 -10.47 -6.74
N LYS A 124 -6.65 -11.43 -7.36
CA LYS A 124 -5.24 -11.76 -7.08
C LYS A 124 -4.28 -10.66 -7.54
N LYS A 125 -4.51 -10.11 -8.74
CA LYS A 125 -3.67 -9.07 -9.33
C LYS A 125 -3.80 -7.76 -8.57
N VAL A 126 -5.03 -7.36 -8.26
CA VAL A 126 -5.31 -6.17 -7.44
C VAL A 126 -4.66 -6.32 -6.05
N GLY A 127 -4.84 -7.47 -5.39
CA GLY A 127 -4.19 -7.73 -4.10
C GLY A 127 -2.66 -7.63 -4.17
N GLY A 128 -2.04 -8.19 -5.22
CA GLY A 128 -0.59 -8.09 -5.43
C GLY A 128 -0.09 -6.65 -5.56
N VAL A 129 -0.76 -5.84 -6.39
CA VAL A 129 -0.42 -4.42 -6.56
C VAL A 129 -0.60 -3.66 -5.24
N LEU A 130 -1.67 -3.94 -4.48
CA LEU A 130 -1.92 -3.30 -3.19
C LEU A 130 -0.87 -3.65 -2.15
N VAL A 131 -0.41 -4.92 -2.06
CA VAL A 131 0.66 -5.28 -1.11
C VAL A 131 1.94 -4.52 -1.41
N VAL A 132 2.35 -4.44 -2.67
CA VAL A 132 3.54 -3.69 -3.07
C VAL A 132 3.39 -2.20 -2.73
N TYR A 133 2.23 -1.62 -3.03
CA TYR A 133 1.93 -0.23 -2.71
C TYR A 133 2.01 0.05 -1.21
N TRP A 134 1.35 -0.77 -0.38
CA TRP A 134 1.39 -0.62 1.08
C TRP A 134 2.79 -0.85 1.66
N ALA A 135 3.57 -1.78 1.11
CA ALA A 135 4.95 -2.01 1.53
C ALA A 135 5.84 -0.79 1.28
N LEU A 136 5.70 -0.18 0.10
CA LEU A 136 6.46 1.01 -0.26
C LEU A 136 6.06 2.22 0.59
N LEU A 137 4.75 2.43 0.81
CA LEU A 137 4.26 3.47 1.73
C LEU A 137 4.78 3.26 3.15
N LEU A 138 4.72 2.03 3.66
CA LEU A 138 5.25 1.68 4.98
C LEU A 138 6.74 2.00 5.10
N ALA A 139 7.54 1.63 4.10
CA ALA A 139 8.98 1.85 4.10
C ALA A 139 9.34 3.35 4.07
N PHE A 140 8.72 4.14 3.19
CA PHE A 140 9.04 5.56 3.09
C PHE A 140 8.46 6.38 4.25
N GLN A 141 7.27 6.02 4.75
CA GLN A 141 6.72 6.65 5.94
C GLN A 141 7.56 6.33 7.18
N ALA A 142 8.13 5.12 7.28
CA ALA A 142 9.06 4.78 8.35
C ALA A 142 10.33 5.65 8.29
N ALA A 143 10.89 5.84 7.09
CA ALA A 143 12.03 6.74 6.90
C ALA A 143 11.70 8.19 7.30
N LYS A 144 10.50 8.69 6.94
CA LYS A 144 10.03 10.03 7.36
C LYS A 144 9.95 10.14 8.89
N VAL A 145 9.31 9.16 9.54
CA VAL A 145 9.18 9.14 11.01
C VAL A 145 10.55 9.10 11.70
N ASP A 146 11.50 8.30 11.19
CA ASP A 146 12.86 8.25 11.74
C ASP A 146 13.55 9.63 11.68
N THR A 147 13.45 10.33 10.53
CA THR A 147 14.01 11.68 10.41
C THR A 147 13.35 12.68 11.36
N LEU A 148 12.03 12.57 11.56
CA LEU A 148 11.28 13.43 12.50
C LEU A 148 11.74 13.20 13.95
N VAL A 149 11.96 11.95 14.35
CA VAL A 149 12.45 11.63 15.70
C VAL A 149 13.83 12.20 15.97
N VAL A 150 14.72 12.15 14.98
CA VAL A 150 16.06 12.74 15.09
C VAL A 150 15.97 14.26 15.27
N VAL A 151 15.13 14.93 14.47
CA VAL A 151 14.92 16.39 14.57
C VAL A 151 14.28 16.77 15.90
N GLU A 152 13.28 16.02 16.37
CA GLU A 152 12.61 16.28 17.65
C GLU A 152 13.58 16.16 18.84
N LYS A 153 14.44 15.13 18.83
CA LYS A 153 15.50 14.97 19.83
C LYS A 153 16.48 16.15 19.82
N ALA A 154 16.87 16.61 18.64
CA ALA A 154 17.78 17.76 18.48
C ALA A 154 17.14 19.07 18.99
N ALA A 155 15.87 19.32 18.64
CA ALA A 155 15.12 20.49 19.09
C ALA A 155 14.95 20.50 20.63
N LYS A 156 14.62 19.35 21.21
CA LYS A 156 14.49 19.19 22.67
C LYS A 156 15.83 19.43 23.40
N ALA A 157 16.95 19.02 22.81
CA ALA A 157 18.27 19.27 23.35
C ALA A 157 18.64 20.78 23.35
N MET A 158 18.08 21.55 22.43
CA MET A 158 18.29 23.01 22.34
C MET A 158 17.31 23.83 23.20
N GLY A 159 16.40 23.18 23.95
CA GLY A 159 15.42 23.87 24.78
C GLY A 159 14.32 24.59 23.99
N ASP A 160 14.25 24.38 22.67
CA ASP A 160 13.21 24.96 21.82
C ASP A 160 11.90 24.20 22.06
N LYS A 161 10.93 24.90 22.67
CA LYS A 161 9.59 24.34 22.95
C LYS A 161 8.68 24.35 21.71
N GLY A 162 9.20 24.75 20.55
CA GLY A 162 8.45 24.86 19.30
C GLY A 162 7.50 26.06 19.31
N PRO A 163 6.96 26.44 18.14
CA PRO A 163 6.01 27.54 18.03
C PRO A 163 4.76 27.23 18.86
N SER A 164 4.39 28.18 19.73
CA SER A 164 3.46 28.05 20.86
C SER A 164 2.01 27.69 20.54
N LYS A 165 1.66 27.39 19.28
CA LYS A 165 0.28 27.13 18.85
C LYS A 165 -0.02 25.64 18.61
N TYR A 166 1.01 24.80 18.44
CA TYR A 166 0.83 23.36 18.23
C TYR A 166 2.04 22.54 18.73
N PRO A 167 1.88 21.66 19.74
CA PRO A 167 3.00 20.88 20.26
C PRO A 167 3.55 19.91 19.21
N ASN A 168 4.87 19.83 19.07
CA ASN A 168 5.55 18.88 18.17
C ASN A 168 5.15 17.41 18.44
N SER A 169 4.75 17.09 19.68
CA SER A 169 4.25 15.78 20.09
C SER A 169 2.99 15.32 19.35
N ASP A 170 2.09 16.24 19.00
CA ASP A 170 0.84 15.88 18.32
C ASP A 170 1.10 15.61 16.83
N LYS A 171 2.10 16.29 16.25
CA LYS A 171 2.55 16.10 14.87
C LYS A 171 3.24 14.75 14.67
N SER A 172 4.06 14.32 15.62
CA SER A 172 4.70 13.00 15.55
C SER A 172 3.68 11.89 15.75
N LEU A 173 2.71 12.06 16.66
CA LEU A 173 1.64 11.10 16.91
C LEU A 173 0.81 10.78 15.65
N ASP A 174 0.41 11.77 14.86
CA ASP A 174 -0.32 11.52 13.60
C ASP A 174 0.48 10.65 12.64
N ASN A 175 1.77 10.96 12.49
CA ASN A 175 2.65 10.23 11.58
C ASN A 175 2.85 8.77 12.03
N TYR A 176 2.91 8.51 13.35
CA TYR A 176 2.93 7.15 13.89
C TYR A 176 1.62 6.40 13.66
N VAL A 177 0.48 7.07 13.79
CA VAL A 177 -0.84 6.46 13.53
C VAL A 177 -0.95 6.07 12.06
N ILE A 178 -0.56 6.96 11.13
CA ILE A 178 -0.53 6.69 9.69
C ILE A 178 0.40 5.51 9.39
N LEU A 179 1.61 5.49 9.97
CA LEU A 179 2.56 4.39 9.83
C LEU A 179 1.97 3.05 10.30
N GLY A 180 1.29 3.05 11.46
CA GLY A 180 0.61 1.88 12.01
C GLY A 180 -0.50 1.37 11.09
N LEU A 181 -1.29 2.27 10.50
CA LEU A 181 -2.32 1.90 9.52
C LEU A 181 -1.69 1.24 8.27
N TYR A 182 -0.59 1.77 7.74
CA TYR A 182 0.13 1.13 6.63
C TYR A 182 0.63 -0.26 6.97
N ALA A 183 1.15 -0.47 8.19
CA ALA A 183 1.57 -1.79 8.64
C ALA A 183 0.39 -2.77 8.69
N VAL A 184 -0.77 -2.34 9.22
CA VAL A 184 -1.99 -3.16 9.26
C VAL A 184 -2.45 -3.52 7.85
N PHE A 185 -2.44 -2.59 6.90
CA PHE A 185 -2.85 -2.86 5.51
C PHE A 185 -1.89 -3.80 4.78
N PHE A 186 -0.59 -3.61 4.97
CA PHE A 186 0.44 -4.49 4.41
C PHE A 186 0.27 -5.93 4.93
N ILE A 187 0.13 -6.09 6.24
CA ILE A 187 -0.09 -7.40 6.87
C ILE A 187 -1.39 -8.03 6.37
N TYR A 188 -2.48 -7.25 6.32
CA TYR A 188 -3.79 -7.74 5.91
C TYR A 188 -3.80 -8.26 4.47
N GLU A 189 -3.34 -7.46 3.50
CA GLU A 189 -3.30 -7.90 2.10
C GLU A 189 -2.25 -9.01 1.90
N GLY A 190 -1.13 -8.97 2.64
CA GLY A 190 -0.13 -10.05 2.65
C GLY A 190 -0.72 -11.39 3.08
N ILE A 191 -1.40 -11.45 4.23
CA ILE A 191 -2.07 -12.65 4.74
C ILE A 191 -3.12 -13.15 3.74
N ARG A 192 -3.89 -12.25 3.11
CA ARG A 192 -4.90 -12.63 2.09
C ARG A 192 -4.27 -13.26 0.87
N LEU A 193 -3.15 -12.75 0.38
CA LEU A 193 -2.44 -13.33 -0.76
C LEU A 193 -1.86 -14.70 -0.40
N LEU A 194 -1.25 -14.83 0.79
CA LEU A 194 -0.66 -16.09 1.26
C LEU A 194 -1.70 -17.20 1.44
N ARG A 195 -2.83 -16.91 2.10
CA ARG A 195 -3.91 -17.90 2.31
C ARG A 195 -4.50 -18.43 1.02
N LYS A 196 -4.53 -17.63 -0.05
CA LYS A 196 -5.02 -18.08 -1.36
C LYS A 196 -4.01 -18.92 -2.14
N LYS A 197 -2.71 -18.74 -1.90
CA LYS A 197 -1.66 -19.56 -2.55
C LYS A 197 -1.66 -20.99 -2.01
N GLN A 198 -2.02 -21.18 -0.74
CA GLN A 198 -2.09 -22.49 -0.09
C GLN A 198 -3.26 -23.37 -0.55
N THR A 199 -4.29 -22.81 -1.22
CA THR A 199 -5.41 -23.60 -1.74
C THR A 199 -5.14 -24.20 -3.14
N THR A 200 -3.90 -24.14 -3.63
CA THR A 200 -3.51 -24.64 -4.97
C THR A 200 -2.24 -25.50 -5.01
N PRO A 201 -2.04 -26.45 -4.08
CA PRO A 201 -1.25 -27.64 -4.39
C PRO A 201 -2.04 -28.93 -4.07
N LEU A 202 -1.87 -29.97 -4.91
CA LEU A 202 -2.40 -31.35 -4.79
C LEU A 202 -3.71 -31.68 -5.55
N ALA A 203 -3.87 -31.22 -6.79
CA ALA A 203 -4.83 -31.81 -7.74
C ALA A 203 -4.15 -32.22 -9.06
N SER A 204 -2.86 -32.58 -9.03
CA SER A 204 -2.09 -33.00 -10.20
C SER A 204 -1.22 -34.24 -9.92
N GLU A 205 -1.70 -35.20 -9.13
CA GLU A 205 -0.98 -36.45 -8.88
C GLU A 205 -1.95 -37.64 -8.68
N SER A 206 -2.93 -37.82 -9.58
CA SER A 206 -3.72 -39.06 -9.63
C SER A 206 -4.40 -39.38 -10.98
N MET A 207 -3.94 -38.82 -12.11
CA MET A 207 -4.39 -39.25 -13.45
C MET A 207 -3.19 -39.82 -14.22
N GLY A 208 -2.78 -41.01 -13.83
CA GLY A 208 -1.60 -41.63 -14.43
C GLY A 208 -1.37 -43.08 -14.01
N MET A 209 -2.42 -43.88 -13.85
CA MET A 209 -2.31 -45.34 -13.94
C MET A 209 -3.69 -45.96 -13.97
N ASN A 210 -4.06 -46.50 -15.13
CA ASN A 210 -4.77 -47.77 -15.31
C ASN A 210 -5.24 -47.85 -16.78
N GLU A 211 -4.32 -48.18 -17.68
CA GLU A 211 -4.66 -48.89 -18.90
C GLU A 211 -4.61 -50.39 -18.59
N PRO A 212 -5.75 -51.09 -18.52
CA PRO A 212 -5.74 -52.54 -18.52
C PRO A 212 -5.53 -53.03 -19.96
N MET A 213 -4.36 -53.61 -20.16
CA MET A 213 -4.00 -54.59 -21.17
C MET A 213 -5.16 -55.57 -21.42
N MET A 214 -5.80 -55.48 -22.59
CA MET A 214 -6.63 -56.57 -23.11
C MET A 214 -6.03 -57.15 -24.38
N SER A 215 -5.39 -58.29 -24.18
CA SER A 215 -5.15 -59.33 -25.16
C SER A 215 -6.48 -59.85 -25.75
N LYS A 216 -6.54 -60.01 -27.07
CA LYS A 216 -7.33 -61.00 -27.83
C LYS A 216 -6.86 -60.92 -29.28
N GLU A 217 -5.93 -61.76 -29.72
CA GLU A 217 -6.15 -63.16 -30.14
C GLU A 217 -7.09 -63.28 -31.35
N GLY A 218 -6.48 -63.52 -32.52
CA GLY A 218 -6.97 -64.33 -33.64
C GLY A 218 -8.32 -64.03 -34.27
N THR A 219 -8.33 -63.77 -35.58
CA THR A 219 -8.90 -64.73 -36.57
C THR A 219 -8.63 -64.26 -37.99
N ARG A 220 -8.04 -65.21 -38.74
CA ARG A 220 -7.71 -65.21 -40.17
C ARG A 220 -8.94 -65.73 -40.95
N ARG A 221 -9.37 -65.04 -42.01
CA ARG A 221 -10.11 -65.55 -43.20
C ARG A 221 -10.24 -64.39 -44.20
N THR A 222 -9.50 -64.28 -45.29
CA THR A 222 -9.60 -64.98 -46.59
C THR A 222 -11.03 -65.29 -47.02
N GLU A 223 -11.50 -64.54 -48.02
CA GLU A 223 -12.35 -64.90 -49.17
C GLU A 223 -12.48 -63.60 -49.99
N ALA A 224 -11.76 -63.48 -51.12
CA ALA A 224 -12.11 -63.92 -52.48
C ALA A 224 -12.75 -62.75 -53.26
#